data_AF-A0A439DQG7-F1
#
_entry.id   AF-A0A439DQG7-F1
#
_cell.length_a   1.000
_cell.length_b   1.000
_cell.length_c   1.000
_cell.angle_alpha   90.00
_cell.angle_beta   90.00
_cell.angle_gamma   90.00
#
_symmetry.space_group_name_H-M   'P 1'
#
loop_
_entity.id
_entity.type
_entity.pdbx_description
1 polymer ?
#
loop_
_entity_poly.entity_id
_entity_poly.type
_entity_poly.pdbx_seq_one_letter_code
_entity_poly.pdbx_strand_id
1 'polypeptide(L)'
;MTDATADPVQLDDLADPRFPAEIEPLRQMMASMAPECPLDADVLHAKAVAETGLDDFGADDYRERLDVFLAALQEIPNLHAAGVVNFHAQLLQWLKNRLLLTDLLHRHPEIHDIELVAPIVIAGLPRTGTTHLHNLLAAGPTFRTIPYWESNEPFPLPSEIGVEPDPRRVRMDAAVEFMNAVMPHFALMHEMTTDHVHEEIQLLANDFSSMLFETLAHVPRWRDYYLTHDQTPHYEHLKTQLKALQFLRGGRRWLLKSPQHLEQLPVLNHVFPDVVVIVTHRDPLPVVLSMLAMLAYSARMHCSPVPVDGIAASWVDRLERMLGALIRDRDVIPSQRSIDVRFDDFMADEMGTAATIYDLAGESFGGEARAAMLGYLEGHQRGRLGRVATSAQMFGLDERELQARFSPYIERFLS
;
A
#
# COMPACT_ATOMS: atom_id res chain seq x y z
N MET A 1 -1.40 -21.34 -18.79
CA MET A 1 -2.38 -20.38 -18.24
C MET A 1 -3.78 -20.76 -18.72
N THR A 2 -4.70 -21.07 -17.81
CA THR A 2 -6.14 -21.24 -18.11
C THR A 2 -6.87 -19.98 -17.64
N ASP A 3 -7.46 -19.22 -18.55
CA ASP A 3 -8.19 -17.99 -18.22
C ASP A 3 -9.57 -18.36 -17.65
N ALA A 4 -9.87 -17.96 -16.41
CA ALA A 4 -11.17 -18.21 -15.81
C ALA A 4 -12.19 -17.19 -16.35
N THR A 5 -13.09 -17.63 -17.23
CA THR A 5 -14.08 -16.80 -17.92
C THR A 5 -15.35 -16.60 -17.07
N ALA A 6 -15.25 -15.92 -15.94
CA ALA A 6 -16.43 -15.41 -15.23
C ALA A 6 -16.83 -14.04 -15.79
N ASP A 7 -18.15 -13.79 -15.91
CA ASP A 7 -18.64 -12.46 -16.30
C ASP A 7 -18.22 -11.41 -15.27
N PRO A 8 -17.82 -10.19 -15.70
CA PRO A 8 -17.43 -9.13 -14.80
C PRO A 8 -18.56 -8.74 -13.82
N VAL A 9 -18.24 -8.57 -12.54
CA VAL A 9 -19.18 -8.08 -11.53
C VAL A 9 -19.48 -6.60 -11.76
N GLN A 10 -20.76 -6.23 -11.78
CA GLN A 10 -21.22 -4.84 -11.86
C GLN A 10 -21.36 -4.27 -10.45
N LEU A 11 -20.80 -3.08 -10.20
CA LEU A 11 -21.00 -2.35 -8.95
C LEU A 11 -22.12 -1.33 -9.14
N ASP A 12 -23.32 -1.66 -8.68
CA ASP A 12 -24.55 -0.85 -8.78
C ASP A 12 -24.93 -0.16 -7.46
N ASP A 13 -24.05 -0.21 -6.46
CA ASP A 13 -24.24 0.32 -5.10
C ASP A 13 -23.09 1.22 -4.62
N LEU A 14 -22.34 1.83 -5.56
CA LEU A 14 -21.19 2.68 -5.22
C LEU A 14 -21.59 3.89 -4.36
N ALA A 15 -22.63 4.63 -4.77
CA ALA A 15 -23.09 5.84 -4.08
C ALA A 15 -23.89 5.52 -2.80
N ASP A 16 -24.68 4.45 -2.83
CA ASP A 16 -25.54 3.99 -1.74
C ASP A 16 -25.16 2.56 -1.36
N PRO A 17 -24.13 2.36 -0.52
CA PRO A 17 -23.60 1.03 -0.22
C PRO A 17 -24.64 0.09 0.37
N ARG A 18 -24.72 -1.12 -0.18
CA ARG A 18 -25.54 -2.22 0.35
C ARG A 18 -24.63 -3.26 0.98
N PHE A 19 -24.89 -3.57 2.24
CA PHE A 19 -24.10 -4.53 3.00
C PHE A 19 -24.85 -5.85 3.14
N PRO A 20 -24.14 -6.99 3.18
CA PRO A 20 -24.76 -8.27 3.51
C PRO A 20 -25.46 -8.21 4.88
N ALA A 21 -26.63 -8.85 5.00
CA ALA A 21 -27.42 -8.81 6.23
C ALA A 21 -26.67 -9.40 7.44
N GLU A 22 -25.75 -10.32 7.19
CA GLU A 22 -24.93 -10.97 8.21
C GLU A 22 -23.95 -10.00 8.88
N ILE A 23 -23.59 -8.89 8.22
CA ILE A 23 -22.58 -7.94 8.68
C ILE A 23 -23.17 -6.73 9.40
N GLU A 24 -24.48 -6.51 9.26
CA GLU A 24 -25.16 -5.39 9.89
C GLU A 24 -25.07 -5.37 11.43
N PRO A 25 -25.18 -6.51 12.17
CA PRO A 25 -24.96 -6.52 13.62
C PRO A 25 -23.56 -6.04 14.02
N LEU A 26 -22.53 -6.43 13.25
CA LEU A 26 -21.15 -6.02 13.50
C LEU A 26 -20.98 -4.52 13.26
N ARG A 27 -21.58 -3.99 12.18
CA ARG A 27 -21.55 -2.54 11.89
C ARG A 27 -22.25 -1.72 12.97
N GLN A 28 -23.37 -2.21 13.50
CA GLN A 28 -24.07 -1.56 14.62
C GLN A 28 -23.26 -1.60 15.92
N MET A 29 -22.60 -2.72 16.20
CA MET A 29 -21.67 -2.83 17.33
C MET A 29 -20.53 -1.82 17.21
N MET A 30 -19.88 -1.73 16.04
CA MET A 30 -18.85 -0.72 15.80
C MET A 30 -19.42 0.70 15.94
N ALA A 31 -20.59 0.97 15.38
CA ALA A 31 -21.24 2.27 15.53
C ALA A 31 -21.47 2.64 16.99
N SER A 32 -21.83 1.68 17.86
CA SER A 32 -22.01 1.94 19.30
C SER A 32 -20.72 2.26 20.05
N MET A 33 -19.55 1.84 19.53
CA MET A 33 -18.24 2.12 20.11
C MET A 33 -17.69 3.50 19.72
N ALA A 34 -18.25 4.16 18.71
CA ALA A 34 -17.73 5.43 18.19
C ALA A 34 -17.51 6.53 19.25
N PRO A 35 -18.38 6.70 20.28
CA PRO A 35 -18.13 7.67 21.35
C PRO A 35 -16.85 7.40 22.16
N GLU A 36 -16.39 6.15 22.23
CA GLU A 36 -15.15 5.74 22.92
C GLU A 36 -13.93 5.72 21.98
N CYS A 37 -14.15 6.02 20.70
CA CYS A 37 -13.14 6.03 19.65
C CYS A 37 -13.06 7.41 18.96
N PRO A 38 -12.93 8.54 19.69
CA PRO A 38 -12.85 9.83 19.06
C PRO A 38 -11.61 9.93 18.15
N LEU A 39 -11.75 10.64 17.03
CA LEU A 39 -10.62 11.03 16.18
C LEU A 39 -9.96 12.27 16.77
N ASP A 40 -9.27 12.06 17.88
CA ASP A 40 -8.61 13.07 18.69
C ASP A 40 -7.21 12.61 19.04
N ALA A 41 -6.22 13.49 18.83
CA ALA A 41 -4.81 13.16 19.00
C ALA A 41 -4.52 12.74 20.45
N ASP A 42 -4.96 13.50 21.44
CA ASP A 42 -4.62 13.25 22.85
C ASP A 42 -5.20 11.91 23.33
N VAL A 43 -6.44 11.60 22.93
CA VAL A 43 -7.07 10.31 23.26
C VAL A 43 -6.32 9.15 22.60
N LEU A 44 -5.94 9.28 21.33
CA LEU A 44 -5.20 8.25 20.60
C LEU A 44 -3.83 7.99 21.24
N HIS A 45 -3.08 9.03 21.61
CA HIS A 45 -1.80 8.87 22.31
C HIS A 45 -1.99 8.21 23.67
N ALA A 46 -2.92 8.70 24.50
CA ALA A 46 -3.17 8.13 25.83
C ALA A 46 -3.54 6.64 25.75
N LYS A 47 -4.34 6.25 24.75
CA LYS A 47 -4.69 4.85 24.53
C LYS A 47 -3.51 4.02 24.03
N ALA A 48 -2.68 4.54 23.12
CA ALA A 48 -1.47 3.86 22.68
C ALA A 48 -0.52 3.58 23.85
N VAL A 49 -0.34 4.55 24.75
CA VAL A 49 0.43 4.40 25.98
C VAL A 49 -0.16 3.32 26.88
N ALA A 50 -1.48 3.36 27.11
CA ALA A 50 -2.16 2.39 27.95
C ALA A 50 -2.07 0.94 27.42
N GLU A 51 -2.13 0.75 26.09
CA GLU A 51 -2.09 -0.59 25.47
C GLU A 51 -0.69 -1.17 25.34
N THR A 52 0.34 -0.32 25.26
CA THR A 52 1.74 -0.78 25.10
C THR A 52 2.54 -0.74 26.40
N GLY A 53 2.15 0.12 27.34
CA GLY A 53 2.95 0.43 28.53
C GLY A 53 4.17 1.33 28.24
N LEU A 54 4.25 1.95 27.06
CA LEU A 54 5.34 2.80 26.59
C LEU A 54 4.84 4.23 26.37
N ASP A 55 5.67 5.24 26.63
CA ASP A 55 5.29 6.66 26.51
C ASP A 55 6.25 7.51 25.65
N ASP A 56 7.31 6.90 25.12
CA ASP A 56 8.27 7.57 24.24
C ASP A 56 7.97 7.29 22.76
N PHE A 57 7.40 8.30 22.09
CA PHE A 57 7.09 8.27 20.66
C PHE A 57 8.28 8.71 19.78
N GLY A 58 9.46 8.96 20.36
CA GLY A 58 10.60 9.51 19.64
C GLY A 58 10.44 11.01 19.37
N ALA A 59 10.92 11.46 18.21
CA ALA A 59 10.78 12.87 17.83
C ALA A 59 9.29 13.26 17.68
N ASP A 60 8.93 14.46 18.14
CA ASP A 60 7.54 14.96 18.15
C ASP A 60 7.08 15.58 16.81
N ASP A 61 7.92 15.53 15.77
CA ASP A 61 7.69 16.17 14.48
C ASP A 61 6.52 15.57 13.68
N TYR A 62 6.12 14.32 13.99
CA TYR A 62 4.97 13.66 13.36
C TYR A 62 3.61 14.26 13.77
N ARG A 63 3.55 14.97 14.91
CA ARG A 63 2.29 15.48 15.46
C ARG A 63 1.56 16.42 14.50
N GLU A 64 2.30 17.30 13.82
CA GLU A 64 1.73 18.18 12.79
C GLU A 64 1.04 17.37 11.68
N ARG A 65 1.71 16.32 11.19
CA ARG A 65 1.17 15.48 10.11
C ARG A 65 -0.07 14.70 10.56
N LEU A 66 -0.05 14.18 11.78
CA LEU A 66 -1.20 13.55 12.41
C LEU A 66 -2.37 14.53 12.53
N ASP A 67 -2.15 15.76 13.01
CA ASP A 67 -3.19 16.77 13.16
C ASP A 67 -3.81 17.16 11.81
N VAL A 68 -2.99 17.30 10.76
CA VAL A 68 -3.47 17.57 9.40
C VAL A 68 -4.35 16.42 8.89
N PHE A 69 -3.94 15.17 9.11
CA PHE A 69 -4.72 14.01 8.67
C PHE A 69 -6.01 13.84 9.48
N LEU A 70 -5.98 14.02 10.81
CA LEU A 70 -7.18 14.05 11.66
C LEU A 70 -8.17 15.11 11.20
N ALA A 71 -7.69 16.33 10.93
CA ALA A 71 -8.52 17.40 10.40
C ALA A 71 -9.11 17.05 9.02
N ALA A 72 -8.37 16.32 8.18
CA ALA A 72 -8.88 15.86 6.88
C ALA A 72 -9.96 14.78 7.04
N LEU A 73 -9.83 13.87 8.00
CA LEU A 73 -10.85 12.85 8.30
C LEU A 73 -12.14 13.47 8.83
N GLN A 74 -12.04 14.50 9.66
CA GLN A 74 -13.20 15.23 10.21
C GLN A 74 -13.98 16.00 9.14
N GLU A 75 -13.39 16.25 7.97
CA GLU A 75 -14.04 16.91 6.83
C GLU A 75 -14.80 15.97 5.91
N ILE A 76 -14.70 14.66 6.13
CA ILE A 76 -15.38 13.67 5.29
C ILE A 76 -16.90 13.85 5.44
N PRO A 77 -17.62 14.15 4.35
CA PRO A 77 -19.06 14.27 4.41
C PRO A 77 -19.69 12.92 4.73
N ASN A 78 -20.68 12.93 5.64
CA ASN A 78 -21.42 11.73 6.04
C ASN A 78 -20.51 10.59 6.57
N LEU A 79 -19.41 10.95 7.24
CA LEU A 79 -18.59 9.99 8.01
C LEU A 79 -19.48 9.28 9.03
N HIS A 80 -19.63 7.96 8.89
CA HIS A 80 -20.50 7.19 9.76
C HIS A 80 -19.73 6.65 10.98
N ALA A 81 -20.45 6.34 12.06
CA ALA A 81 -19.87 5.92 13.33
C ALA A 81 -18.92 4.71 13.24
N ALA A 82 -19.25 3.68 12.44
CA ALA A 82 -18.34 2.55 12.22
C ALA A 82 -17.03 2.96 11.50
N GLY A 83 -17.06 4.03 10.70
CA GLY A 83 -15.91 4.59 9.99
C GLY A 83 -14.99 5.34 10.95
N VAL A 84 -15.57 6.07 11.91
CA VAL A 84 -14.84 6.67 13.03
C VAL A 84 -14.05 5.60 13.79
N VAL A 85 -14.69 4.49 14.15
CA VAL A 85 -14.00 3.37 14.83
C VAL A 85 -12.89 2.78 13.96
N ASN A 86 -13.15 2.60 12.67
CA ASN A 86 -12.14 2.08 11.73
C ASN A 86 -10.90 2.98 11.61
N PHE A 87 -11.08 4.31 11.50
CA PHE A 87 -9.94 5.23 11.46
C PHE A 87 -9.24 5.34 12.82
N HIS A 88 -9.99 5.36 13.92
CA HIS A 88 -9.41 5.36 15.26
C HIS A 88 -8.50 4.15 15.46
N ALA A 89 -8.95 2.95 15.08
CA ALA A 89 -8.16 1.72 15.20
C ALA A 89 -6.86 1.78 14.39
N GLN A 90 -6.89 2.30 13.15
CA GLN A 90 -5.69 2.43 12.30
C GLN A 90 -4.70 3.44 12.87
N LEU A 91 -5.17 4.64 13.22
CA LEU A 91 -4.34 5.69 13.82
C LEU A 91 -3.70 5.24 15.12
N LEU A 92 -4.47 4.55 15.97
CA LEU A 92 -3.99 3.94 17.20
C LEU A 92 -2.88 2.91 16.92
N GLN A 93 -3.07 2.07 15.91
CA GLN A 93 -2.06 1.07 15.55
C GLN A 93 -0.76 1.71 15.06
N TRP A 94 -0.80 2.77 14.25
CA TRP A 94 0.41 3.48 13.81
C TRP A 94 1.15 4.14 14.99
N LEU A 95 0.42 4.72 15.95
CA LEU A 95 1.00 5.23 17.19
C LEU A 95 1.67 4.14 18.03
N LYS A 96 1.02 2.97 18.16
CA LYS A 96 1.60 1.80 18.84
C LYS A 96 2.87 1.32 18.14
N ASN A 97 2.86 1.25 16.82
CA ASN A 97 4.05 0.88 16.04
C ASN A 97 5.21 1.85 16.28
N ARG A 98 4.93 3.16 16.38
CA ARG A 98 5.95 4.18 16.67
C ARG A 98 6.54 4.04 18.09
N LEU A 99 5.71 3.76 19.09
CA LEU A 99 6.17 3.45 20.46
C LEU A 99 7.08 2.21 20.48
N LEU A 100 6.63 1.13 19.83
CA LEU A 100 7.36 -0.14 19.81
C LEU A 100 8.68 -0.05 19.04
N LEU A 101 8.72 0.72 17.95
CA LEU A 101 9.97 1.01 17.25
C LEU A 101 10.94 1.79 18.14
N THR A 102 10.46 2.85 18.80
CA THR A 102 11.29 3.70 19.65
C THR A 102 11.90 2.91 20.81
N ASP A 103 11.08 2.12 21.51
CA ASP A 103 11.55 1.21 22.56
C ASP A 103 12.55 0.17 22.03
N LEU A 104 12.30 -0.41 20.85
CA LEU A 104 13.21 -1.36 20.23
C LEU A 104 14.58 -0.73 19.93
N LEU A 105 14.61 0.48 19.37
CA LEU A 105 15.85 1.20 19.07
C LEU A 105 16.61 1.61 20.33
N HIS A 106 15.92 1.97 21.41
CA HIS A 106 16.57 2.25 22.70
C HIS A 106 17.20 1.02 23.33
N ARG A 107 16.53 -0.14 23.24
CA ARG A 107 17.07 -1.41 23.75
C ARG A 107 18.20 -1.96 22.87
N HIS A 108 18.16 -1.68 21.57
CA HIS A 108 19.08 -2.21 20.57
C HIS A 108 19.64 -1.11 19.66
N PRO A 109 20.47 -0.19 20.20
CA PRO A 109 21.05 0.89 19.40
C PRO A 109 21.92 0.38 18.24
N GLU A 110 22.42 -0.86 18.32
CA GLU A 110 23.16 -1.53 17.23
C GLU A 110 22.35 -1.68 15.93
N ILE A 111 21.01 -1.54 15.98
CA ILE A 111 20.15 -1.50 14.78
C ILE A 111 20.58 -0.37 13.84
N HIS A 112 21.04 0.77 14.37
CA HIS A 112 21.49 1.89 13.54
C HIS A 112 22.73 1.55 12.72
N ASP A 113 23.56 0.62 13.20
CA ASP A 113 24.80 0.19 12.55
C ASP A 113 24.58 -0.92 11.51
N ILE A 114 23.37 -1.50 11.43
CA ILE A 114 23.06 -2.52 10.40
C ILE A 114 23.24 -1.92 9.01
N GLU A 115 24.09 -2.56 8.21
CA GLU A 115 24.24 -2.22 6.80
C GLU A 115 23.03 -2.72 6.02
N LEU A 116 22.27 -1.78 5.45
CA LEU A 116 21.12 -2.10 4.60
C LEU A 116 21.60 -2.17 3.15
N VAL A 117 21.68 -3.38 2.60
CA VAL A 117 21.87 -3.56 1.15
C VAL A 117 20.73 -2.86 0.43
N ALA A 118 21.06 -2.03 -0.55
CA ALA A 118 20.07 -1.20 -1.23
C ALA A 118 18.90 -2.04 -1.77
N PRO A 119 17.64 -1.61 -1.51
CA PRO A 119 16.47 -2.38 -1.88
C PRO A 119 16.30 -2.47 -3.39
N ILE A 120 15.52 -3.47 -3.81
CA ILE A 120 14.85 -3.47 -5.10
C ILE A 120 13.45 -2.90 -4.89
N VAL A 121 13.08 -1.92 -5.68
CA VAL A 121 11.79 -1.23 -5.59
C VAL A 121 11.02 -1.43 -6.88
N ILE A 122 9.79 -1.94 -6.78
CA ILE A 122 8.83 -1.97 -7.88
C ILE A 122 7.93 -0.72 -7.75
N ALA A 123 8.03 0.18 -8.73
CA ALA A 123 7.22 1.39 -8.82
C ALA A 123 6.22 1.27 -9.97
N GLY A 124 4.93 1.37 -9.67
CA GLY A 124 3.91 1.20 -10.70
C GLY A 124 2.51 1.35 -10.14
N LEU A 125 1.59 1.82 -10.97
CA LEU A 125 0.18 1.86 -10.61
C LEU A 125 -0.37 0.43 -10.42
N PRO A 126 -1.44 0.24 -9.62
CA PRO A 126 -2.15 -1.03 -9.57
C PRO A 126 -2.51 -1.51 -10.98
N ARG A 127 -2.62 -2.83 -11.17
CA ARG A 127 -2.98 -3.45 -12.47
C ARG A 127 -1.98 -3.26 -13.63
N THR A 128 -0.78 -2.72 -13.38
CA THR A 128 0.34 -2.68 -14.34
C THR A 128 1.25 -3.92 -14.28
N GLY A 129 0.89 -4.93 -13.50
CA GLY A 129 1.68 -6.17 -13.32
C GLY A 129 2.52 -6.19 -12.04
N THR A 130 2.57 -5.09 -11.27
CA THR A 130 3.36 -4.97 -10.02
C THR A 130 3.13 -6.13 -9.06
N THR A 131 1.88 -6.49 -8.74
CA THR A 131 1.59 -7.60 -7.81
C THR A 131 2.11 -8.95 -8.33
N HIS A 132 2.00 -9.21 -9.63
CA HIS A 132 2.49 -10.45 -10.20
C HIS A 132 4.02 -10.50 -10.17
N LEU A 133 4.68 -9.41 -10.57
CA LEU A 133 6.14 -9.28 -10.51
C LEU A 133 6.67 -9.38 -9.08
N HIS A 134 6.00 -8.73 -8.11
CA HIS A 134 6.37 -8.76 -6.70
C HIS A 134 6.32 -10.18 -6.15
N ASN A 135 5.23 -10.91 -6.40
CA ASN A 135 5.09 -12.29 -5.96
C ASN A 135 6.05 -13.25 -6.67
N LEU A 136 6.31 -13.04 -7.97
CA LEU A 136 7.30 -13.81 -8.73
C LEU A 136 8.68 -13.67 -8.09
N LEU A 137 9.16 -12.43 -7.92
CA LEU A 137 10.46 -12.16 -7.32
C LEU A 137 10.53 -12.59 -5.83
N ALA A 138 9.42 -12.54 -5.11
CA ALA A 138 9.32 -12.98 -3.72
C ALA A 138 9.28 -14.50 -3.53
N ALA A 139 9.06 -15.27 -4.59
CA ALA A 139 8.94 -16.73 -4.48
C ALA A 139 10.25 -17.39 -4.01
N GLY A 140 11.40 -16.83 -4.42
CA GLY A 140 12.72 -17.32 -4.05
C GLY A 140 13.26 -16.70 -2.75
N PRO A 141 14.32 -17.28 -2.15
CA PRO A 141 14.87 -16.82 -0.87
C PRO A 141 15.76 -15.58 -0.98
N THR A 142 16.00 -15.06 -2.20
CA THR A 142 16.96 -13.98 -2.45
C THR A 142 16.52 -12.67 -1.79
N PHE A 143 15.23 -12.35 -1.89
CA PHE A 143 14.69 -11.08 -1.43
C PHE A 143 13.83 -11.28 -0.20
N ARG A 144 14.02 -10.40 0.78
CA ARG A 144 13.09 -10.25 1.89
C ARG A 144 11.92 -9.38 1.46
N THR A 145 10.73 -9.86 1.74
CA THR A 145 9.49 -9.10 1.60
C THR A 145 8.81 -8.93 2.96
N ILE A 146 7.72 -8.17 2.98
CA ILE A 146 6.92 -7.93 4.19
C ILE A 146 5.54 -8.55 3.96
N PRO A 147 5.15 -9.60 4.70
CA PRO A 147 3.77 -10.09 4.66
C PRO A 147 2.81 -9.06 5.26
N TYR A 148 1.54 -9.08 4.85
CA TYR A 148 0.57 -8.05 5.23
C TYR A 148 0.45 -7.87 6.75
N TRP A 149 0.42 -8.96 7.51
CA TRP A 149 0.38 -8.90 8.97
C TRP A 149 1.59 -8.17 9.59
N GLU A 150 2.80 -8.38 9.06
CA GLU A 150 4.04 -7.75 9.53
C GLU A 150 4.10 -6.28 9.09
N SER A 151 3.48 -5.93 7.95
CA SER A 151 3.41 -4.52 7.52
C SER A 151 2.52 -3.68 8.44
N ASN A 152 1.43 -4.26 8.95
CA ASN A 152 0.47 -3.58 9.82
C ASN A 152 0.94 -3.54 11.29
N GLU A 153 1.54 -4.64 11.76
CA GLU A 153 2.08 -4.78 13.11
C GLU A 153 3.56 -5.25 13.08
N PRO A 154 4.50 -4.37 12.65
CA PRO A 154 5.91 -4.75 12.42
C PRO A 154 6.65 -5.19 13.67
N PHE A 155 6.32 -4.60 14.81
CA PHE A 155 7.03 -4.82 16.07
C PHE A 155 6.09 -5.51 17.07
N PRO A 156 6.48 -6.67 17.65
CA PRO A 156 5.66 -7.36 18.61
C PRO A 156 5.61 -6.59 19.95
N LEU A 157 4.51 -6.70 20.69
CA LEU A 157 4.53 -6.29 22.09
C LEU A 157 5.55 -7.12 22.88
N PRO A 158 6.16 -6.60 23.96
CA PRO A 158 7.08 -7.37 24.80
C PRO A 158 6.49 -8.71 25.29
N SER A 159 5.18 -8.74 25.56
CA SER A 159 4.46 -9.95 25.98
C SER A 159 4.21 -10.97 24.86
N GLU A 160 4.39 -10.59 23.61
CA GLU A 160 4.14 -11.43 22.43
C GLU A 160 5.44 -12.05 21.86
N ILE A 161 6.60 -11.61 22.35
CA ILE A 161 7.90 -12.12 21.88
C ILE A 161 8.01 -13.62 22.20
N GLY A 162 8.23 -14.43 21.16
CA GLY A 162 8.41 -15.88 21.26
C GLY A 162 7.11 -16.67 21.39
N VAL A 163 5.94 -16.04 21.28
CA VAL A 163 4.64 -16.72 21.27
C VAL A 163 4.36 -17.29 19.89
N GLU A 164 3.96 -18.57 19.83
CA GLU A 164 3.59 -19.27 18.59
C GLU A 164 2.20 -19.93 18.70
N PRO A 165 1.32 -19.77 17.70
CA PRO A 165 1.48 -18.93 16.50
C PRO A 165 1.54 -17.43 16.85
N ASP A 166 2.28 -16.64 16.05
CA ASP A 166 2.40 -15.19 16.25
C ASP A 166 1.01 -14.51 16.38
N PRO A 167 0.67 -13.90 17.53
CA PRO A 167 -0.64 -13.33 17.79
C PRO A 167 -1.07 -12.25 16.78
N ARG A 168 -0.10 -11.56 16.15
CA ARG A 168 -0.34 -10.54 15.14
C ARG A 168 -0.98 -11.12 13.88
N ARG A 169 -0.68 -12.37 13.54
CA ARG A 169 -1.29 -13.09 12.42
C ARG A 169 -2.77 -13.32 12.66
N VAL A 170 -3.15 -13.73 13.87
CA VAL A 170 -4.55 -13.97 14.26
C VAL A 170 -5.36 -12.67 14.19
N ARG A 171 -4.78 -11.55 14.64
CA ARG A 171 -5.42 -10.24 14.50
C ARG A 171 -5.60 -9.84 13.04
N MET A 172 -4.60 -10.10 12.20
CA MET A 172 -4.69 -9.82 10.78
C MET A 172 -5.72 -10.72 10.07
N ASP A 173 -5.82 -12.00 10.42
CA ASP A 173 -6.86 -12.90 9.90
C ASP A 173 -8.26 -12.32 10.17
N ALA A 174 -8.52 -11.89 11.42
CA ALA A 174 -9.78 -11.26 11.79
C ALA A 174 -10.03 -9.94 11.03
N ALA A 175 -8.99 -9.13 10.82
CA ALA A 175 -9.10 -7.88 10.05
C ALA A 175 -9.41 -8.13 8.57
N VAL A 176 -8.77 -9.14 7.95
CA VAL A 176 -9.02 -9.55 6.56
C VAL A 176 -10.43 -10.13 6.41
N GLU A 177 -10.87 -10.97 7.36
CA GLU A 177 -12.24 -11.50 7.38
C GLU A 177 -13.27 -10.37 7.45
N PHE A 178 -13.07 -9.41 8.35
CA PHE A 178 -13.91 -8.22 8.46
C PHE A 178 -13.95 -7.41 7.17
N MET A 179 -12.78 -7.15 6.57
CA MET A 179 -12.66 -6.41 5.31
C MET A 179 -13.43 -7.09 4.18
N ASN A 180 -13.26 -8.41 4.02
CA ASN A 180 -13.94 -9.20 2.99
C ASN A 180 -15.46 -9.26 3.21
N ALA A 181 -15.90 -9.24 4.47
CA ALA A 181 -17.30 -9.18 4.83
C ALA A 181 -17.97 -7.84 4.44
N VAL A 182 -17.31 -6.71 4.73
CA VAL A 182 -17.85 -5.37 4.46
C VAL A 182 -17.71 -5.00 2.98
N MET A 183 -16.67 -5.51 2.32
CA MET A 183 -16.35 -5.22 0.91
C MET A 183 -16.21 -6.51 0.09
N PRO A 184 -17.30 -7.27 -0.15
CA PRO A 184 -17.26 -8.61 -0.75
C PRO A 184 -16.65 -8.66 -2.16
N HIS A 185 -16.63 -7.54 -2.89
CA HIS A 185 -16.03 -7.47 -4.23
C HIS A 185 -14.60 -6.91 -4.23
N PHE A 186 -14.03 -6.55 -3.06
CA PHE A 186 -12.71 -5.93 -2.98
C PHE A 186 -11.61 -6.86 -3.49
N ALA A 187 -11.67 -8.15 -3.15
CA ALA A 187 -10.70 -9.15 -3.59
C ALA A 187 -10.62 -9.31 -5.13
N LEU A 188 -11.65 -8.89 -5.88
CA LEU A 188 -11.64 -8.86 -7.34
C LEU A 188 -10.72 -7.76 -7.92
N MET A 189 -10.46 -6.73 -7.13
CA MET A 189 -9.64 -5.57 -7.49
C MET A 189 -8.26 -5.67 -6.83
N HIS A 190 -8.24 -5.94 -5.52
CA HIS A 190 -7.06 -6.12 -4.70
C HIS A 190 -7.28 -7.23 -3.67
N GLU A 191 -6.74 -8.42 -3.95
CA GLU A 191 -6.74 -9.50 -2.97
C GLU A 191 -5.77 -9.17 -1.84
N MET A 192 -6.20 -9.39 -0.60
CA MET A 192 -5.41 -9.25 0.61
C MET A 192 -5.60 -10.50 1.45
N THR A 193 -4.49 -11.12 1.84
CA THR A 193 -4.45 -12.23 2.79
C THR A 193 -3.39 -11.91 3.84
N THR A 194 -3.46 -12.58 4.98
CA THR A 194 -2.51 -12.41 6.08
C THR A 194 -1.05 -12.54 5.64
N ASP A 195 -0.76 -13.56 4.83
CA ASP A 195 0.57 -13.86 4.30
C ASP A 195 0.86 -13.19 2.94
N HIS A 196 -0.05 -12.35 2.44
CA HIS A 196 0.15 -11.66 1.16
C HIS A 196 1.44 -10.84 1.20
N VAL A 197 2.29 -11.00 0.19
CA VAL A 197 3.48 -10.17 0.00
C VAL A 197 3.01 -8.73 -0.23
N HIS A 198 3.24 -7.86 0.74
CA HIS A 198 2.58 -6.57 0.82
C HIS A 198 3.51 -5.37 0.63
N GLU A 199 2.89 -4.21 0.45
CA GLU A 199 3.56 -2.92 0.29
C GLU A 199 4.07 -2.40 1.63
N GLU A 200 5.25 -1.78 1.64
CA GLU A 200 5.80 -1.12 2.81
C GLU A 200 5.17 0.26 3.08
N ILE A 201 4.15 0.64 2.31
CA ILE A 201 3.40 1.88 2.48
C ILE A 201 2.76 2.02 3.88
N GLN A 202 2.52 0.89 4.55
CA GLN A 202 2.10 0.80 5.95
C GLN A 202 3.21 1.20 6.93
N LEU A 203 4.48 0.94 6.60
CA LEU A 203 5.61 1.38 7.42
C LEU A 203 5.78 2.91 7.32
N LEU A 204 5.57 3.49 6.14
CA LEU A 204 5.57 4.94 5.96
C LEU A 204 4.46 5.63 6.78
N ALA A 205 3.32 4.96 6.97
CA ALA A 205 2.23 5.46 7.83
C ALA A 205 2.63 5.57 9.31
N ASN A 206 3.61 4.80 9.79
CA ASN A 206 4.11 4.92 11.17
C ASN A 206 4.83 6.25 11.45
N ASP A 207 5.25 6.97 10.41
CA ASP A 207 5.78 8.35 10.52
C ASP A 207 4.75 9.43 10.13
N PHE A 208 3.50 9.01 9.95
CA PHE A 208 2.39 9.86 9.52
C PHE A 208 2.65 10.59 8.19
N SER A 209 3.40 10.01 7.26
CA SER A 209 3.51 10.55 5.89
C SER A 209 3.46 9.46 4.84
N SER A 210 2.29 9.32 4.21
CA SER A 210 2.06 8.27 3.22
C SER A 210 0.89 8.60 2.29
N MET A 211 1.00 8.18 1.03
CA MET A 211 -0.10 8.13 0.06
C MET A 211 -1.19 7.16 0.51
N LEU A 212 -0.90 6.20 1.40
CA LEU A 212 -1.87 5.26 1.97
C LEU A 212 -3.12 5.99 2.48
N PHE A 213 -2.94 7.13 3.12
CA PHE A 213 -4.04 7.92 3.70
C PHE A 213 -5.07 8.35 2.65
N GLU A 214 -4.62 8.71 1.45
CA GLU A 214 -5.50 9.03 0.32
C GLU A 214 -6.26 7.80 -0.18
N THR A 215 -5.67 6.61 -0.06
CA THR A 215 -6.31 5.35 -0.49
C THR A 215 -7.32 4.81 0.53
N LEU A 216 -7.17 5.20 1.80
CA LEU A 216 -8.09 4.83 2.88
C LEU A 216 -9.34 5.73 2.92
N ALA A 217 -9.20 6.98 2.47
CA ALA A 217 -10.25 8.00 2.57
C ALA A 217 -10.10 9.11 1.52
N HIS A 218 -11.21 9.79 1.22
CA HIS A 218 -11.14 11.01 0.40
C HIS A 218 -10.71 12.21 1.25
N VAL A 219 -9.39 12.45 1.30
CA VAL A 219 -8.76 13.46 2.18
C VAL A 219 -7.91 14.48 1.39
N PRO A 220 -8.52 15.39 0.62
CA PRO A 220 -7.78 16.35 -0.21
C PRO A 220 -6.86 17.27 0.59
N ARG A 221 -7.22 17.63 1.84
CA ARG A 221 -6.33 18.38 2.74
C ARG A 221 -5.01 17.65 2.99
N TRP A 222 -5.07 16.35 3.27
CA TRP A 222 -3.88 15.54 3.47
C TRP A 222 -3.05 15.45 2.19
N ARG A 223 -3.69 15.17 1.05
CA ARG A 223 -3.02 15.14 -0.27
C ARG A 223 -2.22 16.42 -0.52
N ASP A 224 -2.85 17.58 -0.33
CA ASP A 224 -2.23 18.87 -0.65
C ASP A 224 -1.06 19.17 0.28
N TYR A 225 -1.17 18.80 1.56
CA TYR A 225 -0.04 18.82 2.50
C TYR A 225 1.06 17.87 2.01
N TYR A 226 0.78 16.58 1.82
CA TYR A 226 1.75 15.57 1.39
C TYR A 226 2.54 16.00 0.13
N LEU A 227 1.84 16.45 -0.92
CA LEU A 227 2.46 16.81 -2.21
C LEU A 227 3.33 18.08 -2.14
N THR A 228 3.21 18.89 -1.09
CA THR A 228 4.00 20.13 -0.91
C THR A 228 5.18 19.97 0.04
N HIS A 229 5.35 18.79 0.64
CA HIS A 229 6.40 18.51 1.61
C HIS A 229 7.43 17.51 1.07
N ASP A 230 8.69 17.70 1.47
CA ASP A 230 9.76 16.76 1.16
C ASP A 230 9.52 15.43 1.87
N GLN A 231 9.62 14.34 1.10
CA GLN A 231 9.42 12.99 1.63
C GLN A 231 10.70 12.32 2.11
N THR A 232 11.86 12.96 1.95
CA THR A 232 13.17 12.42 2.35
C THR A 232 13.21 11.94 3.81
N PRO A 233 12.78 12.72 4.82
CA PRO A 233 12.84 12.27 6.22
C PRO A 233 12.01 11.01 6.48
N HIS A 234 10.90 10.85 5.77
CA HIS A 234 9.99 9.72 5.94
C HIS A 234 10.55 8.43 5.31
N TYR A 235 11.30 8.55 4.21
CA TYR A 235 12.05 7.43 3.66
C TYR A 235 13.29 7.08 4.51
N GLU A 236 13.92 8.04 5.20
CA GLU A 236 14.95 7.75 6.21
C GLU A 236 14.36 7.02 7.43
N HIS A 237 13.15 7.39 7.85
CA HIS A 237 12.41 6.66 8.87
C HIS A 237 12.06 5.24 8.40
N LEU A 238 11.60 5.07 7.15
CA LEU A 238 11.41 3.75 6.53
C LEU A 238 12.70 2.93 6.56
N LYS A 239 13.84 3.51 6.16
CA LYS A 239 15.16 2.84 6.21
C LYS A 239 15.47 2.32 7.62
N THR A 240 15.14 3.08 8.65
CA THR A 240 15.32 2.68 10.06
C THR A 240 14.41 1.50 10.42
N GLN A 241 13.14 1.55 10.03
CA GLN A 241 12.20 0.43 10.22
C GLN A 241 12.65 -0.85 9.50
N LEU A 242 13.18 -0.73 8.27
CA LEU A 242 13.73 -1.87 7.54
C LEU A 242 14.94 -2.49 8.25
N LYS A 243 15.82 -1.69 8.86
CA LYS A 243 16.92 -2.21 9.69
C LYS A 243 16.39 -2.91 10.96
N ALA A 244 15.41 -2.32 11.64
CA ALA A 244 14.79 -2.92 12.82
C ALA A 244 14.12 -4.26 12.49
N LEU A 245 13.41 -4.33 11.37
CA LEU A 245 12.84 -5.58 10.87
C LEU A 245 13.94 -6.59 10.53
N GLN A 246 15.07 -6.19 9.93
CA GLN A 246 16.24 -7.06 9.66
C GLN A 246 16.85 -7.63 10.93
N PHE A 247 16.98 -6.81 11.96
CA PHE A 247 17.42 -7.26 13.27
C PHE A 247 16.52 -8.36 13.83
N LEU A 248 15.19 -8.18 13.74
CA LEU A 248 14.24 -9.12 14.32
C LEU A 248 14.12 -10.46 13.57
N ARG A 249 14.17 -10.44 12.23
CA ARG A 249 13.81 -11.63 11.42
C ARG A 249 14.77 -11.93 10.25
N GLY A 250 15.92 -11.27 10.20
CA GLY A 250 16.95 -11.52 9.19
C GLY A 250 16.56 -11.06 7.78
N GLY A 251 17.13 -11.69 6.75
CA GLY A 251 16.92 -11.33 5.34
C GLY A 251 17.81 -10.18 4.87
N ARG A 252 18.56 -10.43 3.79
CA ARG A 252 19.68 -9.55 3.39
C ARG A 252 19.25 -8.32 2.59
N ARG A 253 18.35 -8.50 1.62
CA ARG A 253 18.00 -7.46 0.65
C ARG A 253 16.49 -7.36 0.49
N TRP A 254 15.95 -6.16 0.63
CA TRP A 254 14.52 -5.92 0.56
C TRP A 254 14.01 -5.86 -0.87
N LEU A 255 12.83 -6.42 -1.09
CA LEU A 255 12.00 -6.21 -2.27
C LEU A 255 10.73 -5.47 -1.87
N LEU A 256 10.73 -4.19 -2.21
CA LEU A 256 9.73 -3.19 -1.87
C LEU A 256 8.82 -2.91 -3.07
N LYS A 257 7.59 -2.48 -2.82
CA LYS A 257 6.64 -2.17 -3.88
C LYS A 257 5.56 -1.25 -3.35
N SER A 258 5.37 -0.13 -4.02
CA SER A 258 4.25 0.79 -3.78
C SER A 258 4.04 1.72 -4.98
N PRO A 259 2.79 2.07 -5.34
CA PRO A 259 2.50 3.11 -6.32
C PRO A 259 3.14 4.46 -5.97
N GLN A 260 3.27 4.77 -4.67
CA GLN A 260 3.86 6.02 -4.19
C GLN A 260 5.29 6.25 -4.74
N HIS A 261 6.05 5.20 -5.02
CA HIS A 261 7.42 5.37 -5.55
C HIS A 261 7.48 6.05 -6.91
N LEU A 262 6.40 6.04 -7.69
CA LEU A 262 6.36 6.70 -9.01
C LEU A 262 6.65 8.20 -8.93
N GLU A 263 6.34 8.82 -7.80
CA GLU A 263 6.57 10.26 -7.56
C GLU A 263 7.72 10.52 -6.58
N GLN A 264 8.44 9.47 -6.15
CA GLN A 264 9.51 9.57 -5.15
C GLN A 264 10.86 9.03 -5.65
N LEU A 265 11.08 8.96 -6.97
CA LEU A 265 12.37 8.50 -7.53
C LEU A 265 13.58 9.32 -7.03
N PRO A 266 13.52 10.67 -6.92
CA PRO A 266 14.63 11.45 -6.35
C PRO A 266 14.90 11.11 -4.89
N VAL A 267 13.83 10.95 -4.09
CA VAL A 267 13.91 10.61 -2.67
C VAL A 267 14.50 9.20 -2.48
N LEU A 268 14.05 8.23 -3.27
CA LEU A 268 14.60 6.87 -3.28
C LEU A 268 16.10 6.88 -3.58
N ASN A 269 16.52 7.61 -4.61
CA ASN A 269 17.94 7.70 -4.98
C ASN A 269 18.79 8.42 -3.92
N HIS A 270 18.19 9.36 -3.18
CA HIS A 270 18.88 10.04 -2.08
C HIS A 270 19.07 9.12 -0.87
N VAL A 271 17.99 8.49 -0.38
CA VAL A 271 17.98 7.69 0.85
C VAL A 271 18.68 6.34 0.65
N PHE A 272 18.59 5.80 -0.58
CA PHE A 272 19.18 4.54 -1.00
C PHE A 272 20.03 4.75 -2.28
N PRO A 273 21.28 5.24 -2.16
CA PRO A 273 22.13 5.61 -3.30
C PRO A 273 22.37 4.52 -4.37
N ASP A 274 22.18 3.24 -4.01
CA ASP A 274 22.32 2.09 -4.91
C ASP A 274 21.00 1.33 -5.16
N VAL A 275 19.86 1.98 -4.90
CA VAL A 275 18.54 1.39 -5.15
C VAL A 275 18.41 0.92 -6.59
N VAL A 276 17.78 -0.23 -6.78
CA VAL A 276 17.36 -0.71 -8.10
C VAL A 276 15.87 -0.49 -8.24
N VAL A 277 15.44 0.22 -9.29
CA VAL A 277 14.02 0.56 -9.49
C VAL A 277 13.48 -0.04 -10.77
N ILE A 278 12.44 -0.87 -10.62
CA ILE A 278 11.66 -1.41 -11.73
C ILE A 278 10.40 -0.57 -11.87
N VAL A 279 10.22 0.11 -12.99
CA VAL A 279 9.03 0.89 -13.29
C VAL A 279 8.12 0.07 -14.20
N THR A 280 6.90 -0.25 -13.77
CA THR A 280 5.97 -1.04 -14.58
C THR A 280 4.98 -0.15 -15.33
N HIS A 281 4.76 -0.45 -16.60
CA HIS A 281 3.93 0.35 -17.50
C HIS A 281 2.80 -0.44 -18.12
N ARG A 282 1.63 0.20 -18.21
CA ARG A 282 0.47 -0.28 -18.95
C ARG A 282 -0.35 0.93 -19.42
N ASP A 283 -1.22 0.71 -20.40
CA ASP A 283 -2.25 1.69 -20.77
C ASP A 283 -2.93 2.24 -19.49
N PRO A 284 -2.81 3.56 -19.23
CA PRO A 284 -3.29 4.15 -17.99
C PRO A 284 -4.82 4.15 -17.89
N LEU A 285 -5.56 4.12 -19.00
CA LEU A 285 -7.03 4.24 -18.96
C LEU A 285 -7.70 3.09 -18.17
N PRO A 286 -7.53 1.80 -18.52
CA PRO A 286 -8.11 0.71 -17.73
C PRO A 286 -7.56 0.63 -16.31
N VAL A 287 -6.33 1.10 -16.09
CA VAL A 287 -5.70 1.15 -14.76
C VAL A 287 -6.39 2.18 -13.87
N VAL A 288 -6.56 3.41 -14.37
CA VAL A 288 -7.25 4.51 -13.69
C VAL A 288 -8.66 4.07 -13.33
N LEU A 289 -9.45 3.58 -14.28
CA LEU A 289 -10.83 3.15 -14.02
C LEU A 289 -10.92 2.04 -12.96
N SER A 290 -9.99 1.07 -12.99
CA SER A 290 -9.91 0.04 -11.95
C SER A 290 -9.57 0.62 -10.58
N MET A 291 -8.70 1.63 -10.51
CA MET A 291 -8.33 2.28 -9.27
C MET A 291 -9.49 3.13 -8.72
N LEU A 292 -10.20 3.88 -9.57
CA LEU A 292 -11.40 4.63 -9.17
C LEU A 292 -12.49 3.71 -8.62
N ALA A 293 -12.72 2.56 -9.27
CA ALA A 293 -13.66 1.56 -8.79
C ALA A 293 -13.29 1.06 -7.38
N MET A 294 -12.01 0.74 -7.18
CA MET A 294 -11.51 0.29 -5.87
C MET A 294 -11.71 1.36 -4.80
N LEU A 295 -11.31 2.61 -5.07
CA LEU A 295 -11.39 3.71 -4.11
C LEU A 295 -12.83 4.10 -3.75
N ALA A 296 -13.70 4.23 -4.76
CA ALA A 296 -15.12 4.50 -4.55
C ALA A 296 -15.81 3.35 -3.82
N TYR A 297 -15.48 2.10 -4.16
CA TYR A 297 -16.03 0.93 -3.49
C TYR A 297 -15.58 0.88 -2.02
N SER A 298 -14.30 1.15 -1.73
CA SER A 298 -13.74 1.14 -0.38
C SER A 298 -14.27 2.25 0.52
N ALA A 299 -14.79 3.35 -0.04
CA ALA A 299 -15.36 4.44 0.73
C ALA A 299 -16.56 4.01 1.61
N ARG A 300 -17.22 2.89 1.27
CA ARG A 300 -18.29 2.28 2.09
C ARG A 300 -17.84 1.84 3.48
N MET A 301 -16.53 1.71 3.70
CA MET A 301 -15.97 1.43 5.02
C MET A 301 -16.16 2.59 6.00
N HIS A 302 -16.37 3.82 5.49
CA HIS A 302 -16.36 5.00 6.34
C HIS A 302 -17.45 6.04 6.06
N CYS A 303 -18.01 6.13 4.85
CA CYS A 303 -19.05 7.13 4.54
C CYS A 303 -20.25 6.54 3.80
N SER A 304 -21.42 7.14 4.01
CA SER A 304 -22.64 6.85 3.26
C SER A 304 -23.63 8.03 3.36
N PRO A 305 -24.14 8.58 2.25
CA PRO A 305 -23.83 8.22 0.86
C PRO A 305 -22.38 8.56 0.49
N VAL A 306 -21.82 7.80 -0.46
CA VAL A 306 -20.44 7.95 -0.95
C VAL A 306 -20.39 9.01 -2.05
N PRO A 307 -19.49 10.01 -1.99
CA PRO A 307 -19.33 11.04 -3.02
C PRO A 307 -18.51 10.53 -4.23
N VAL A 308 -19.08 9.58 -5.00
CA VAL A 308 -18.38 8.88 -6.10
C VAL A 308 -17.71 9.82 -7.10
N ASP A 309 -18.44 10.81 -7.63
CA ASP A 309 -17.93 11.75 -8.63
C ASP A 309 -16.79 12.62 -8.07
N GLY A 310 -16.90 13.03 -6.81
CA GLY A 310 -15.87 13.83 -6.12
C GLY A 310 -14.59 13.04 -5.87
N ILE A 311 -14.72 11.79 -5.43
CA ILE A 311 -13.60 10.85 -5.29
C ILE A 311 -12.93 10.66 -6.66
N ALA A 312 -13.73 10.40 -7.69
CA ALA A 312 -13.24 10.12 -9.03
C ALA A 312 -12.47 11.29 -9.63
N ALA A 313 -13.05 12.49 -9.65
CA ALA A 313 -12.41 13.69 -10.18
C ALA A 313 -11.09 14.00 -9.45
N SER A 314 -11.09 13.93 -8.11
CA SER A 314 -9.87 14.16 -7.32
C SER A 314 -8.78 13.15 -7.62
N TRP A 315 -9.14 11.88 -7.83
CA TRP A 315 -8.15 10.84 -8.11
C TRP A 315 -7.61 10.87 -9.54
N VAL A 316 -8.40 11.31 -10.51
CA VAL A 316 -7.89 11.59 -11.87
C VAL A 316 -6.81 12.67 -11.81
N ASP A 317 -7.08 13.79 -11.14
CA ASP A 317 -6.08 14.86 -10.96
C ASP A 317 -4.85 14.37 -10.19
N ARG A 318 -5.04 13.53 -9.17
CA ARG A 318 -3.96 12.93 -8.37
C ARG A 318 -3.05 12.02 -9.19
N LEU A 319 -3.64 11.18 -10.04
CA LEU A 319 -2.92 10.26 -10.92
C LEU A 319 -2.18 11.00 -12.04
N GLU A 320 -2.79 12.05 -12.60
CA GLU A 320 -2.14 12.92 -13.58
C GLU A 320 -0.86 13.55 -13.00
N ARG A 321 -0.92 14.06 -11.76
CA ARG A 321 0.25 14.60 -11.05
C ARG A 321 1.33 13.55 -10.80
N MET A 322 0.93 12.35 -10.36
CA MET A 322 1.86 11.25 -10.06
C MET A 322 2.60 10.78 -11.32
N LEU A 323 1.87 10.56 -12.42
CA LEU A 323 2.47 10.18 -13.70
C LEU A 323 3.30 11.32 -14.30
N GLY A 324 2.89 12.58 -14.08
CA GLY A 324 3.69 13.75 -14.44
C GLY A 324 5.02 13.82 -13.67
N ALA A 325 5.01 13.52 -12.37
CA ALA A 325 6.22 13.41 -11.55
C ALA A 325 7.13 12.28 -12.04
N LEU A 326 6.56 11.12 -12.36
CA LEU A 326 7.31 10.02 -12.98
C LEU A 326 7.99 10.47 -14.27
N ILE A 327 7.27 11.09 -15.21
CA ILE A 327 7.85 11.57 -16.47
C ILE A 327 9.01 12.53 -16.23
N ARG A 328 8.82 13.49 -15.31
CA ARG A 328 9.82 14.50 -14.96
C ARG A 328 11.09 13.87 -14.36
N ASP A 329 10.92 12.93 -13.45
CA ASP A 329 12.01 12.43 -12.60
C ASP A 329 12.55 11.06 -13.05
N ARG A 330 12.00 10.48 -14.13
CA ARG A 330 12.33 9.12 -14.60
C ARG A 330 13.82 8.87 -14.71
N ASP A 331 14.57 9.83 -15.26
CA ASP A 331 15.98 9.68 -15.57
C ASP A 331 16.92 9.98 -14.37
N VAL A 332 16.37 10.31 -13.19
CA VAL A 332 17.16 10.55 -11.96
C VAL A 332 17.89 9.29 -11.51
N ILE A 333 17.27 8.11 -11.71
CA ILE A 333 17.91 6.82 -11.48
C ILE A 333 18.39 6.27 -12.83
N PRO A 334 19.72 6.08 -13.00
CA PRO A 334 20.29 5.75 -14.30
C PRO A 334 19.94 4.30 -14.70
N SER A 335 20.03 4.00 -16.00
CA SER A 335 19.65 2.68 -16.55
C SER A 335 20.48 1.51 -16.01
N GLN A 336 21.64 1.77 -15.40
CA GLN A 336 22.44 0.76 -14.70
C GLN A 336 21.80 0.30 -13.38
N ARG A 337 20.79 1.02 -12.88
CA ARG A 337 20.04 0.71 -11.65
C ARG A 337 18.53 0.89 -11.84
N SER A 338 18.03 0.98 -13.06
CA SER A 338 16.59 1.08 -13.31
C SER A 338 16.19 0.51 -14.65
N ILE A 339 14.98 -0.05 -14.71
CA ILE A 339 14.39 -0.65 -15.92
C ILE A 339 12.90 -0.30 -16.02
N ASP A 340 12.44 -0.03 -17.24
CA ASP A 340 11.02 0.07 -17.58
C ASP A 340 10.52 -1.29 -18.06
N VAL A 341 9.41 -1.76 -17.50
CA VAL A 341 8.82 -3.06 -17.80
C VAL A 341 7.38 -2.85 -18.27
N ARG A 342 7.14 -3.02 -19.57
CA ARG A 342 5.78 -2.99 -20.11
C ARG A 342 5.05 -4.26 -19.71
N PHE A 343 3.77 -4.12 -19.38
CA PHE A 343 2.93 -5.24 -18.95
C PHE A 343 2.91 -6.38 -19.97
N ASP A 344 2.75 -6.07 -21.26
CA ASP A 344 2.68 -7.09 -22.30
C ASP A 344 4.02 -7.81 -22.50
N ASP A 345 5.14 -7.09 -22.39
CA ASP A 345 6.49 -7.66 -22.49
C ASP A 345 6.78 -8.58 -21.30
N PHE A 346 6.40 -8.15 -20.09
CA PHE A 346 6.53 -8.97 -18.89
C PHE A 346 5.72 -10.27 -18.99
N MET A 347 4.47 -10.18 -19.45
CA MET A 347 3.62 -11.36 -19.63
C MET A 347 4.08 -12.28 -20.76
N ALA A 348 4.93 -11.80 -21.67
CA ALA A 348 5.48 -12.61 -22.76
C ALA A 348 6.73 -13.40 -22.33
N ASP A 349 7.49 -12.90 -21.36
CA ASP A 349 8.68 -13.56 -20.81
C ASP A 349 8.92 -13.17 -19.33
N GLU A 350 8.15 -13.80 -18.43
CA GLU A 350 8.25 -13.51 -16.99
C GLU A 350 9.62 -13.89 -16.43
N MET A 351 10.18 -15.03 -16.88
CA MET A 351 11.45 -15.55 -16.39
C MET A 351 12.65 -14.77 -16.94
N GLY A 352 12.61 -14.30 -18.18
CA GLY A 352 13.62 -13.40 -18.73
C GLY A 352 13.60 -12.02 -18.09
N THR A 353 12.40 -11.51 -17.78
CA THR A 353 12.25 -10.27 -16.98
C THR A 353 12.87 -10.44 -15.59
N ALA A 354 12.56 -11.54 -14.89
CA ALA A 354 13.16 -11.84 -13.60
C ALA A 354 14.69 -11.95 -13.68
N ALA A 355 15.23 -12.65 -14.69
CA ALA A 355 16.67 -12.76 -14.90
C ALA A 355 17.34 -11.38 -15.06
N THR A 356 16.74 -10.50 -15.88
CA THR A 356 17.25 -9.14 -16.09
C THR A 356 17.27 -8.33 -14.80
N ILE A 357 16.25 -8.47 -13.95
CA ILE A 357 16.17 -7.80 -12.65
C ILE A 357 17.25 -8.30 -11.69
N TYR A 358 17.51 -9.61 -11.67
CA TYR A 358 18.61 -10.18 -10.89
C TYR A 358 19.97 -9.66 -11.35
N ASP A 359 20.21 -9.61 -12.66
CA ASP A 359 21.45 -9.09 -13.22
C ASP A 359 21.63 -7.59 -12.90
N LEU A 360 20.57 -6.79 -13.04
CA LEU A 360 20.56 -5.37 -12.67
C LEU A 360 20.84 -5.15 -11.18
N ALA A 361 20.35 -6.05 -10.34
CA ALA A 361 20.61 -6.06 -8.91
C ALA A 361 22.01 -6.57 -8.55
N GLY A 362 22.75 -7.19 -9.47
CA GLY A 362 24.00 -7.88 -9.17
C GLY A 362 23.79 -9.14 -8.31
N GLU A 363 22.62 -9.75 -8.40
CA GLU A 363 22.25 -10.97 -7.67
C GLU A 363 22.35 -12.20 -8.56
N SER A 364 22.74 -13.33 -7.97
CA SER A 364 22.83 -14.58 -8.74
C SER A 364 21.44 -15.17 -9.00
N PHE A 365 21.04 -15.29 -10.26
CA PHE A 365 19.80 -15.98 -10.64
C PHE A 365 19.97 -17.51 -10.69
N GLY A 366 20.24 -18.08 -9.51
CA GLY A 366 20.58 -19.49 -9.31
C GLY A 366 19.39 -20.45 -9.40
N GLY A 367 19.69 -21.76 -9.27
CA GLY A 367 18.72 -22.84 -9.45
C GLY A 367 17.55 -22.80 -8.45
N GLU A 368 17.80 -22.43 -7.19
CA GLU A 368 16.77 -22.35 -6.15
C GLU A 368 15.75 -21.23 -6.43
N ALA A 369 16.22 -20.02 -6.73
CA ALA A 369 15.35 -18.91 -7.11
C ALA A 369 14.53 -19.23 -8.37
N ARG A 370 15.17 -19.80 -9.40
CA ARG A 370 14.49 -20.23 -10.63
C ARG A 370 13.41 -21.27 -10.36
N ALA A 371 13.71 -22.29 -9.56
CA ALA A 371 12.75 -23.35 -9.24
C ALA A 371 11.55 -22.81 -8.45
N ALA A 372 11.78 -21.92 -7.49
CA ALA A 372 10.71 -21.31 -6.72
C ALA A 372 9.78 -20.44 -7.59
N MET A 373 10.34 -19.66 -8.51
CA MET A 373 9.58 -18.86 -9.48
C MET A 373 8.77 -19.73 -10.43
N LEU A 374 9.34 -20.81 -10.95
CA LEU A 374 8.62 -21.76 -11.80
C LEU A 374 7.46 -22.41 -11.03
N GLY A 375 7.67 -22.82 -9.78
CA GLY A 375 6.61 -23.35 -8.91
C GLY A 375 5.49 -22.33 -8.67
N TYR A 376 5.82 -21.05 -8.47
CA TYR A 376 4.84 -19.98 -8.40
C TYR A 376 4.05 -19.85 -9.71
N LEU A 377 4.71 -19.84 -10.87
CA LEU A 377 4.06 -19.73 -12.17
C LEU A 377 3.15 -20.93 -12.49
N GLU A 378 3.54 -22.14 -12.11
CA GLU A 378 2.73 -23.36 -12.26
C GLU A 378 1.44 -23.31 -11.43
N GLY A 379 1.52 -22.77 -10.20
CA GLY A 379 0.36 -22.59 -9.32
C GLY A 379 -0.48 -21.35 -9.61
N HIS A 380 0.03 -20.40 -10.40
CA HIS A 380 -0.63 -19.13 -10.64
C HIS A 380 -1.72 -19.22 -11.71
N GLN A 381 -2.96 -18.98 -11.30
CA GLN A 381 -4.10 -18.82 -12.21
C GLN A 381 -4.49 -17.35 -12.33
N ARG A 382 -4.30 -16.80 -13.54
CA ARG A 382 -4.70 -15.43 -13.87
C ARG A 382 -6.21 -15.27 -13.79
N GLY A 383 -6.66 -14.17 -13.20
CA GLY A 383 -8.09 -13.85 -13.13
C GLY A 383 -8.94 -14.82 -12.30
N ARG A 384 -8.33 -15.67 -11.46
CA ARG A 384 -9.03 -16.73 -10.71
C ARG A 384 -10.20 -16.23 -9.86
N LEU A 385 -10.13 -15.00 -9.38
CA LEU A 385 -11.17 -14.40 -8.55
C LEU A 385 -12.27 -13.74 -9.40
N GLY A 386 -12.02 -13.47 -10.69
CA GLY A 386 -12.86 -12.65 -11.55
C GLY A 386 -12.37 -11.21 -11.64
N ARG A 387 -13.25 -10.31 -12.09
CA ARG A 387 -12.98 -8.87 -12.24
C ARG A 387 -14.26 -8.05 -12.05
N VAL A 388 -14.09 -6.79 -11.70
CA VAL A 388 -15.16 -5.79 -11.70
C VAL A 388 -15.24 -5.12 -13.07
N ALA A 389 -16.45 -4.88 -13.56
CA ALA A 389 -16.68 -4.04 -14.73
C ALA A 389 -16.43 -2.57 -14.38
N THR A 390 -15.72 -1.86 -15.26
CA THR A 390 -15.43 -0.44 -15.07
C THR A 390 -15.66 0.30 -16.37
N SER A 391 -16.19 1.52 -16.28
CA SER A 391 -16.31 2.45 -17.40
C SER A 391 -16.19 3.89 -16.89
N ALA A 392 -15.84 4.83 -17.76
CA ALA A 392 -15.76 6.25 -17.38
C ALA A 392 -17.11 6.79 -16.90
N GLN A 393 -18.21 6.32 -17.50
CA GLN A 393 -19.58 6.76 -17.18
C GLN A 393 -20.00 6.38 -15.75
N MET A 394 -19.47 5.29 -15.19
CA MET A 394 -19.71 4.92 -13.78
C MET A 394 -19.25 6.00 -12.78
N PHE A 395 -18.35 6.88 -13.21
CA PHE A 395 -17.72 7.90 -12.39
C PHE A 395 -18.03 9.33 -12.86
N GLY A 396 -18.98 9.48 -13.79
CA GLY A 396 -19.30 10.78 -14.39
C GLY A 396 -18.19 11.36 -15.27
N LEU A 397 -17.28 10.51 -15.79
CA LEU A 397 -16.12 10.93 -16.57
C LEU A 397 -16.33 10.68 -18.07
N ASP A 398 -15.64 11.47 -18.90
CA ASP A 398 -15.51 11.24 -20.35
C ASP A 398 -14.21 10.51 -20.68
N GLU A 399 -14.32 9.46 -21.50
CA GLU A 399 -13.19 8.61 -21.86
C GLU A 399 -12.14 9.35 -22.71
N ARG A 400 -12.58 10.24 -23.61
CA ARG A 400 -11.67 10.98 -24.49
C ARG A 400 -10.89 12.03 -23.70
N GLU A 401 -11.53 12.67 -22.72
CA GLU A 401 -10.86 13.57 -21.80
C GLU A 401 -9.79 12.85 -20.97
N LEU A 402 -10.10 11.65 -20.47
CA LEU A 402 -9.11 10.81 -19.76
C LEU A 402 -7.94 10.43 -20.67
N GLN A 403 -8.21 9.98 -21.89
CA GLN A 403 -7.17 9.66 -22.86
C GLN A 403 -6.26 10.86 -23.14
N ALA A 404 -6.84 12.04 -23.36
CA ALA A 404 -6.09 13.27 -23.60
C ALA A 404 -5.18 13.63 -22.41
N ARG A 405 -5.70 13.57 -21.17
CA ARG A 405 -4.93 13.85 -19.95
C ARG A 405 -3.72 12.95 -19.78
N PHE A 406 -3.85 11.65 -20.08
CA PHE A 406 -2.75 10.69 -19.90
C PHE A 406 -1.90 10.46 -21.16
N SER A 407 -2.16 11.19 -22.25
CA SER A 407 -1.39 11.09 -23.51
C SER A 407 0.12 11.30 -23.32
N PRO A 408 0.61 12.27 -22.52
CA PRO A 408 2.05 12.45 -22.31
C PRO A 408 2.74 11.20 -21.72
N TYR A 409 2.06 10.46 -20.85
CA TYR A 409 2.57 9.22 -20.29
C TYR A 409 2.62 8.10 -21.35
N ILE A 410 1.57 7.99 -22.16
CA ILE A 410 1.50 7.01 -23.27
C ILE A 410 2.61 7.28 -24.30
N GLU A 411 2.81 8.54 -24.67
CA GLU A 411 3.86 8.97 -25.60
C GLU A 411 5.27 8.63 -25.08
N ARG A 412 5.50 8.79 -23.76
CA ARG A 412 6.82 8.53 -23.17
C ARG A 412 7.14 7.04 -23.02
N PHE A 413 6.17 6.20 -22.64
CA PHE A 413 6.45 4.84 -22.15
C PHE A 413 5.84 3.71 -22.96
N LEU A 414 4.83 3.99 -23.80
CA LEU A 414 4.06 2.94 -24.49
C LEU A 414 4.11 3.05 -26.03
N SER A 415 4.60 4.17 -26.55
CA SER A 415 4.66 4.47 -27.98
C SER A 415 5.89 3.91 -28.69
#